data_AF-A0AA39QX26-F1
#
_entry.id   AF-A0AA39QX26-F1
#
_cell.length_a   1.000
_cell.length_b   1.000
_cell.length_c   1.000
_cell.angle_alpha   90.00
_cell.angle_beta   90.00
_cell.angle_gamma   90.00
#
_symmetry.space_group_name_H-M   'P 1'
#
loop_
_entity.id
_entity.type
_entity.pdbx_description
1 polymer ?
#
loop_
_entity_poly.entity_id
_entity_poly.type
_entity_poly.pdbx_seq_one_letter_code
_entity_poly.pdbx_strand_id
1 'polypeptide(L)'
;MTRSSFLRPRLAIQKAMVDISSAFVGLEISNLRFVIIFTRVLFAVGVALAVAGISLEAEYTEPNTVSLELKLAKAGFIVVTVIFLTLLCFEAYLWTNLAKLEKSGLITLKATSTAMPFIAVRMAYALLAVFSAGGLHSKWNDLYGSVAAYVIMALVMENAVVLIYLSVGIRIPPVKSMD
;
A
#
# COMPACT_ATOMS: atom_id res chain seq x y z
N MET A 1 56.19 -3.81 -32.78
CA MET A 1 56.07 -3.76 -31.30
C MET A 1 54.67 -3.27 -30.96
N THR A 2 53.91 -4.10 -30.26
CA THR A 2 52.44 -4.25 -30.38
C THR A 2 51.67 -3.35 -29.40
N ARG A 3 50.85 -2.43 -29.93
CA ARG A 3 50.02 -1.44 -29.20
C ARG A 3 48.89 -2.05 -28.35
N SER A 4 48.72 -3.39 -28.39
CA SER A 4 47.60 -4.14 -27.80
C SER A 4 47.83 -4.63 -26.36
N SER A 5 49.05 -4.52 -25.82
CA SER A 5 49.37 -4.96 -24.45
C SER A 5 49.08 -3.90 -23.38
N PHE A 6 49.00 -2.62 -23.75
CA PHE A 6 48.86 -1.52 -22.78
C PHE A 6 47.40 -1.15 -22.45
N LEU A 7 46.42 -1.55 -23.27
CA LEU A 7 45.00 -1.20 -23.10
C LEU A 7 44.20 -2.20 -22.26
N ARG A 8 44.68 -3.45 -22.14
CA ARG A 8 44.02 -4.52 -21.38
C ARG A 8 43.79 -4.23 -19.89
N PRO A 9 44.74 -3.66 -19.12
CA PRO A 9 44.51 -3.42 -17.69
C PRO A 9 43.47 -2.32 -17.44
N ARG A 10 43.36 -1.33 -18.34
CA ARG A 10 42.35 -0.25 -18.21
C ARG A 10 40.92 -0.73 -18.46
N LEU A 11 40.73 -1.67 -19.41
CA LEU A 11 39.43 -2.30 -19.65
C LEU A 11 39.00 -3.21 -18.49
N ALA A 12 39.93 -3.92 -17.86
CA ALA A 12 39.63 -4.77 -16.70
C ALA A 12 39.17 -3.94 -15.48
N ILE A 13 39.79 -2.79 -15.24
CA ILE A 13 39.44 -1.89 -14.14
C ILE A 13 38.07 -1.23 -14.38
N GLN A 14 37.79 -0.78 -15.61
CA GLN A 14 36.47 -0.23 -15.98
C GLN A 14 35.36 -1.26 -15.80
N LYS A 15 35.58 -2.51 -16.23
CA LYS A 15 34.60 -3.58 -16.09
C LYS A 15 34.36 -3.95 -14.63
N ALA A 16 35.42 -4.07 -13.82
CA ALA A 16 35.30 -4.33 -12.39
C ALA A 16 34.55 -3.21 -11.64
N MET A 17 34.73 -1.95 -12.03
CA MET A 17 34.03 -0.82 -11.41
C MET A 17 32.52 -0.83 -11.72
N VAL A 18 32.15 -1.21 -12.95
CA VAL A 18 30.75 -1.39 -13.35
C VAL A 18 30.11 -2.62 -12.68
N ASP A 19 30.85 -3.72 -12.55
CA ASP A 19 30.38 -4.92 -11.86
C ASP A 19 30.18 -4.67 -10.35
N ILE A 20 31.04 -3.87 -9.71
CA ILE A 20 30.88 -3.47 -8.31
C ILE A 20 29.69 -2.51 -8.13
N SER A 21 29.52 -1.54 -9.03
CA SER A 21 28.39 -0.61 -9.00
C SER A 21 27.06 -1.34 -9.21
N SER A 22 27.02 -2.30 -10.14
CA SER A 22 25.81 -3.11 -10.40
C SER A 22 25.54 -4.12 -9.28
N ALA A 23 26.55 -4.68 -8.62
CA ALA A 23 26.39 -5.52 -7.43
C ALA A 23 25.88 -4.72 -6.22
N PHE A 24 26.38 -3.49 -6.02
CA PHE A 24 25.93 -2.58 -4.96
C PHE A 24 24.47 -2.16 -5.18
N VAL A 25 24.13 -1.75 -6.40
CA VAL A 25 22.75 -1.44 -6.81
C VAL A 25 21.85 -2.69 -6.69
N GLY A 26 22.35 -3.87 -7.05
CA GLY A 26 21.63 -5.13 -6.92
C GLY A 26 21.32 -5.53 -5.48
N LEU A 27 22.21 -5.24 -4.54
CA LEU A 27 22.00 -5.46 -3.10
C LEU A 27 21.00 -4.47 -2.49
N GLU A 28 20.99 -3.21 -2.94
CA GLU A 28 19.98 -2.24 -2.51
C GLU A 28 18.59 -2.60 -3.04
N ILE A 29 18.52 -3.06 -4.30
CA ILE A 29 17.27 -3.51 -4.93
C ILE A 29 16.74 -4.80 -4.29
N SER A 30 17.60 -5.72 -3.84
CA SER A 30 17.16 -6.96 -3.19
C SER A 30 16.51 -6.68 -1.82
N ASN A 31 17.08 -5.77 -1.03
CA ASN A 31 16.49 -5.32 0.22
C ASN A 31 15.16 -4.58 -0.01
N LEU A 32 15.09 -3.70 -1.01
CA LEU A 32 13.84 -3.04 -1.39
C LEU A 32 12.77 -4.02 -1.86
N ARG A 33 13.13 -5.03 -2.67
CA ARG A 33 12.22 -6.09 -3.09
C ARG A 33 11.69 -6.88 -1.91
N PHE A 34 12.56 -7.24 -0.96
CA PHE A 34 12.14 -7.94 0.25
C PHE A 34 11.18 -7.09 1.08
N VAL A 35 11.47 -5.80 1.28
CA VAL A 35 10.60 -4.86 1.99
C VAL A 35 9.23 -4.74 1.30
N ILE A 36 9.20 -4.60 -0.04
CA ILE A 36 7.94 -4.51 -0.80
C ILE A 36 7.11 -5.79 -0.67
N ILE A 37 7.74 -6.97 -0.78
CA ILE A 37 7.07 -8.26 -0.63
C ILE A 37 6.53 -8.41 0.80
N PHE A 38 7.35 -8.08 1.79
CA PHE A 38 6.98 -8.15 3.19
C PHE A 38 5.78 -7.25 3.50
N THR A 39 5.80 -5.99 3.04
CA THR A 39 4.65 -5.07 3.19
C THR A 39 3.38 -5.62 2.53
N ARG A 40 3.48 -6.24 1.35
CA ARG A 40 2.32 -6.84 0.66
C ARG A 40 1.73 -8.02 1.42
N VAL A 41 2.59 -8.91 1.93
CA VAL A 41 2.15 -10.06 2.74
C VAL A 41 1.51 -9.57 4.03
N LEU A 42 2.14 -8.60 4.72
CA LEU A 42 1.61 -8.03 5.95
C LEU A 42 0.25 -7.36 5.72
N PHE A 43 0.08 -6.66 4.60
CA PHE A 43 -1.20 -6.06 4.20
C PHE A 43 -2.27 -7.12 3.95
N ALA A 44 -1.94 -8.19 3.20
CA ALA A 44 -2.87 -9.28 2.94
C ALA A 44 -3.31 -9.98 4.23
N VAL A 45 -2.38 -10.22 5.16
CA VAL A 45 -2.68 -10.77 6.49
C VAL A 45 -3.59 -9.82 7.27
N GLY A 46 -3.31 -8.51 7.28
CA GLY A 46 -4.15 -7.52 7.95
C GLY A 46 -5.59 -7.49 7.42
N VAL A 47 -5.76 -7.54 6.09
CA VAL A 47 -7.07 -7.61 5.45
C VAL A 47 -7.77 -8.94 5.79
N ALA A 48 -7.06 -10.07 5.73
CA ALA A 48 -7.63 -11.38 6.08
C ALA A 48 -8.11 -11.41 7.54
N LEU A 49 -7.36 -10.82 8.48
CA LEU A 49 -7.78 -10.69 9.88
C LEU A 49 -8.99 -9.78 10.03
N ALA A 50 -9.04 -8.65 9.32
CA ALA A 50 -10.18 -7.75 9.36
C ALA A 50 -11.46 -8.42 8.84
N VAL A 51 -11.37 -9.15 7.72
CA VAL A 51 -12.49 -9.91 7.17
C VAL A 51 -12.89 -11.06 8.11
N ALA A 52 -11.93 -11.82 8.64
CA ALA A 52 -12.22 -12.88 9.61
C ALA A 52 -12.93 -12.35 10.85
N GLY A 53 -12.53 -11.19 11.38
CA GLY A 53 -13.20 -10.57 12.52
C GLY A 53 -14.62 -10.05 12.24
N ILE A 54 -14.99 -9.85 10.97
CA ILE A 54 -16.35 -9.46 10.57
C ILE A 54 -17.21 -10.70 10.23
N SER A 55 -16.61 -11.74 9.66
CA SER A 55 -17.31 -12.93 9.17
C SER A 55 -17.55 -14.01 10.22
N LEU A 56 -16.89 -13.92 11.37
CA LEU A 56 -17.17 -14.81 12.49
C LEU A 56 -18.51 -14.37 13.11
N GLU A 57 -19.52 -15.23 13.01
CA GLU A 57 -20.78 -15.05 13.70
C GLU A 57 -20.64 -15.63 15.11
N ALA A 58 -20.56 -14.77 16.13
CA ALA A 58 -20.50 -15.27 17.49
C ALA A 58 -21.82 -15.96 17.84
N GLU A 59 -21.73 -17.25 18.11
CA GLU A 59 -22.83 -17.99 18.73
C GLU A 59 -23.05 -17.38 20.14
N TYR A 60 -24.20 -16.71 20.32
CA TYR A 60 -24.58 -15.93 21.51
C TYR A 60 -24.59 -16.73 22.83
N THR A 61 -24.34 -18.04 22.77
CA THR A 61 -24.31 -18.95 23.90
C THR A 61 -23.02 -18.84 24.71
N GLU A 62 -21.91 -18.35 24.13
CA GLU A 62 -20.63 -18.21 24.82
C GLU A 62 -20.11 -16.75 24.80
N PRO A 63 -19.95 -16.09 25.95
CA PRO A 63 -19.45 -14.71 26.00
C PRO A 63 -17.98 -14.56 25.54
N ASN A 64 -17.22 -15.67 25.47
CA ASN A 64 -15.82 -15.65 25.04
C ASN A 64 -15.66 -15.42 23.53
N THR A 65 -16.58 -15.90 22.69
CA THR A 65 -16.49 -15.85 21.22
C THR A 65 -16.72 -14.42 20.69
N VAL A 66 -17.75 -13.73 21.19
CA VAL A 66 -18.04 -12.31 20.86
C VAL A 66 -16.84 -11.39 21.15
N SER A 67 -16.15 -11.64 22.26
CA SER A 67 -14.98 -10.83 22.65
C SER A 67 -13.76 -11.07 21.77
N LEU A 68 -13.65 -12.26 21.18
CA LEU A 68 -12.55 -12.67 20.33
C LEU A 68 -12.67 -12.04 18.94
N GLU A 69 -13.88 -12.00 18.37
CA GLU A 69 -14.18 -11.40 17.06
C GLU A 69 -13.84 -9.92 17.02
N LEU A 70 -14.33 -9.16 18.01
CA LEU A 70 -14.03 -7.74 18.16
C LEU A 70 -12.54 -7.47 18.33
N LYS A 71 -11.80 -8.35 19.04
CA LYS A 71 -10.35 -8.24 19.19
C LYS A 71 -9.62 -8.51 17.87
N LEU A 72 -10.07 -9.52 17.11
CA LEU A 72 -9.49 -9.89 15.83
C LEU A 72 -9.71 -8.81 14.76
N ALA A 73 -10.95 -8.30 14.66
CA ALA A 73 -11.31 -7.20 13.75
C ALA A 73 -10.50 -5.93 14.07
N LYS A 74 -10.42 -5.55 15.35
CA LYS A 74 -9.61 -4.39 15.80
C LYS A 74 -8.13 -4.58 15.46
N ALA A 75 -7.57 -5.75 15.70
CA ALA A 75 -6.17 -6.04 15.36
C ALA A 75 -5.91 -5.92 13.85
N GLY A 76 -6.77 -6.49 13.01
CA GLY A 76 -6.68 -6.38 11.55
C GLY A 76 -6.72 -4.92 11.08
N PHE A 77 -7.67 -4.13 11.59
CA PHE A 77 -7.79 -2.71 11.24
C PHE A 77 -6.60 -1.86 11.69
N ILE A 78 -6.03 -2.13 12.87
CA ILE A 78 -4.81 -1.43 13.34
C ILE A 78 -3.64 -1.73 12.39
N VAL A 79 -3.42 -3.00 12.03
CA VAL A 79 -2.33 -3.38 11.11
C VAL A 79 -2.50 -2.70 9.75
N VAL A 80 -3.70 -2.75 9.17
CA VAL A 80 -3.99 -2.10 7.87
C VAL A 80 -3.77 -0.59 7.94
N THR A 81 -4.20 0.06 9.03
CA THR A 81 -4.03 1.51 9.23
C THR A 81 -2.56 1.91 9.33
N VAL A 82 -1.76 1.14 10.09
CA VAL A 82 -0.32 1.40 10.22
C VAL A 82 0.39 1.26 8.88
N ILE A 83 0.06 0.23 8.09
CA ILE A 83 0.63 0.06 6.75
C ILE A 83 0.21 1.20 5.82
N PHE A 84 -1.04 1.65 5.90
CA PHE A 84 -1.50 2.80 5.11
C PHE A 84 -0.71 4.07 5.45
N LEU A 85 -0.49 4.35 6.73
CA LEU A 85 0.33 5.48 7.20
C LEU A 85 1.79 5.39 6.73
N THR A 86 2.41 4.21 6.78
CA THR A 86 3.80 4.05 6.32
C THR A 86 3.92 4.25 4.81
N LEU A 87 2.96 3.76 4.03
CA LEU A 87 2.88 4.04 2.58
C LEU A 87 2.68 5.53 2.31
N LEU A 88 1.87 6.22 3.12
CA LEU A 88 1.64 7.65 3.00
C LEU A 88 2.90 8.48 3.28
N CYS A 89 3.65 8.12 4.32
CA CYS A 89 4.95 8.71 4.60
C CYS A 89 5.95 8.45 3.45
N PHE A 90 5.93 7.25 2.87
CA PHE A 90 6.80 6.91 1.74
C PHE A 90 6.46 7.72 0.49
N GLU A 91 5.17 7.92 0.20
CA GLU A 91 4.71 8.77 -0.88
C GLU A 91 5.10 10.24 -0.66
N ALA A 92 4.94 10.76 0.55
CA ALA A 92 5.38 12.10 0.92
C ALA A 92 6.90 12.25 0.75
N TYR A 93 7.68 11.22 1.10
CA TYR A 93 9.14 11.20 0.88
C TYR A 93 9.51 11.18 -0.61
N LEU A 94 8.76 10.47 -1.45
CA LEU A 94 8.92 10.51 -2.91
C LEU A 94 8.63 11.93 -3.45
N TRP A 95 7.67 12.63 -2.84
CA TRP A 95 7.33 14.01 -3.20
C TRP A 95 8.46 15.00 -2.92
N THR A 96 9.28 14.77 -1.88
CA THR A 96 10.46 15.63 -1.63
C THR A 96 11.61 15.32 -2.61
N ASN A 97 11.58 14.16 -3.26
CA ASN A 97 12.62 13.68 -4.18
C ASN A 97 12.13 13.60 -5.65
N LEU A 98 11.12 14.41 -6.03
CA LEU A 98 10.54 14.47 -7.39
C LEU A 98 11.57 14.59 -8.50
N ALA A 99 12.69 15.29 -8.25
CA ALA A 99 13.74 15.54 -9.25
C ALA A 99 14.50 14.27 -9.71
N LYS A 100 14.42 13.17 -8.95
CA LYS A 100 15.10 11.90 -9.27
C LYS A 100 14.17 10.87 -9.92
N LEU A 101 12.88 11.19 -10.08
CA LEU A 101 11.86 10.25 -10.54
C LEU A 101 11.65 10.31 -12.06
N GLU A 102 11.46 9.14 -12.65
CA GLU A 102 11.11 8.98 -14.06
C GLU A 102 9.68 9.47 -14.34
N LYS A 103 9.41 9.93 -15.56
CA LYS A 103 8.09 10.46 -15.98
C LYS A 103 6.94 9.48 -15.72
N SER A 104 7.18 8.18 -15.86
CA SER A 104 6.19 7.13 -15.56
C SER A 104 5.85 7.10 -14.06
N GLY A 105 6.86 7.21 -13.19
CA GLY A 105 6.68 7.28 -11.73
C GLY A 105 5.92 8.53 -11.28
N LEU A 106 6.14 9.68 -11.94
CA LEU A 106 5.43 10.93 -11.64
C LEU A 106 3.92 10.85 -11.92
N ILE A 107 3.51 10.12 -12.96
CA ILE A 107 2.08 9.93 -13.28
C ILE A 107 1.41 9.11 -12.17
N THR A 108 2.04 8.01 -11.77
CA THR A 108 1.55 7.16 -10.68
C THR A 108 1.53 7.92 -9.35
N LEU A 109 2.59 8.67 -9.03
CA LEU A 109 2.67 9.45 -7.80
C LEU A 109 1.55 10.51 -7.74
N LYS A 110 1.31 11.23 -8.84
CA LYS A 110 0.24 12.23 -8.93
C LYS A 110 -1.16 11.61 -8.82
N ALA A 111 -1.34 10.43 -9.42
CA ALA A 111 -2.58 9.66 -9.32
C ALA A 111 -2.87 9.23 -7.88
N THR A 112 -1.90 8.60 -7.22
CA THR A 112 -2.01 8.14 -5.84
C THR A 112 -2.26 9.32 -4.89
N SER A 113 -1.56 10.44 -5.08
CA SER A 113 -1.75 11.65 -4.27
C SER A 113 -3.15 12.25 -4.42
N THR A 114 -3.75 12.12 -5.62
CA THR A 114 -5.15 12.54 -5.84
C THR A 114 -6.15 11.58 -5.20
N ALA A 115 -5.84 10.28 -5.16
CA ALA A 115 -6.68 9.26 -4.52
C ALA A 115 -6.55 9.22 -2.99
N MET A 116 -5.39 9.63 -2.45
CA MET A 116 -5.08 9.63 -1.02
C MET A 116 -6.14 10.25 -0.11
N PRO A 117 -6.66 11.47 -0.38
CA PRO A 117 -7.68 12.06 0.49
C PRO A 117 -8.95 11.19 0.56
N PHE A 118 -9.31 10.51 -0.53
CA PHE A 118 -10.48 9.64 -0.56
C PHE A 118 -10.26 8.36 0.25
N ILE A 119 -9.07 7.75 0.14
CA ILE A 119 -8.70 6.56 0.93
C ILE A 119 -8.58 6.91 2.41
N ALA A 120 -8.06 8.09 2.75
CA ALA A 120 -7.95 8.54 4.13
C ALA A 120 -9.33 8.68 4.80
N VAL A 121 -10.31 9.27 4.10
CA VAL A 121 -11.70 9.36 4.58
C VAL A 121 -12.29 7.96 4.80
N ARG A 122 -12.09 7.05 3.84
CA ARG A 122 -12.55 5.66 3.93
C ARG A 122 -11.95 4.93 5.13
N MET A 123 -10.65 5.11 5.39
CA MET A 123 -9.94 4.49 6.51
C MET A 123 -10.42 5.07 7.85
N ALA A 124 -10.61 6.39 7.92
CA ALA A 124 -11.13 7.06 9.11
C ALA A 124 -12.55 6.59 9.45
N TYR A 125 -13.43 6.48 8.45
CA TYR A 125 -14.78 5.93 8.66
C TYR A 125 -14.74 4.49 9.15
N ALA A 126 -13.88 3.65 8.57
CA ALA A 126 -13.76 2.25 8.98
C ALA A 126 -13.25 2.10 10.42
N LEU A 127 -12.29 2.94 10.83
CA LEU A 127 -11.84 3.02 12.23
C LEU A 127 -12.98 3.47 13.14
N LEU A 128 -13.73 4.52 12.75
CA LEU A 128 -14.90 4.95 13.53
C LEU A 128 -15.91 3.81 13.69
N ALA A 129 -16.25 3.10 12.63
CA ALA A 129 -17.19 1.98 12.68
C ALA A 129 -16.71 0.88 13.65
N VAL A 130 -15.46 0.46 13.54
CA VAL A 130 -14.89 -0.64 14.34
C VAL A 130 -14.69 -0.27 15.81
N PHE A 131 -14.25 0.95 16.10
CA PHE A 131 -14.04 1.41 17.48
C PHE A 131 -15.35 1.85 18.15
N SER A 132 -16.36 2.23 17.38
CA SER A 132 -17.66 2.67 17.90
C SER A 132 -18.71 1.55 17.98
N ALA A 133 -18.44 0.37 17.42
CA ALA A 133 -19.28 -0.84 17.54
C ALA A 133 -19.51 -1.31 19.00
N GLY A 134 -18.70 -0.87 19.96
CA GLY A 134 -18.89 -1.18 21.39
C GLY A 134 -19.99 -0.38 22.09
N GLY A 135 -20.53 0.67 21.48
CA GLY A 135 -21.62 1.47 22.03
C GLY A 135 -22.91 1.24 21.26
N LEU A 136 -23.92 0.66 21.91
CA LEU A 136 -25.26 0.33 21.39
C LEU A 136 -26.03 1.53 20.75
N HIS A 137 -25.45 2.73 20.75
CA HIS A 137 -26.04 4.00 20.32
C HIS A 137 -25.05 4.91 19.55
N SER A 138 -24.11 4.33 18.79
CA SER A 138 -23.26 5.15 17.94
C SER A 138 -23.86 5.36 16.55
N LYS A 139 -24.08 6.63 16.17
CA LYS A 139 -24.50 7.06 14.82
C LYS A 139 -23.60 6.54 13.68
N TRP A 140 -22.42 6.02 14.03
CA TRP A 140 -21.35 5.57 13.13
C TRP A 140 -21.27 4.05 12.97
N ASN A 141 -22.21 3.30 13.55
CA ASN A 141 -22.29 1.86 13.37
C ASN A 141 -22.88 1.52 11.99
N ASP A 142 -22.27 0.61 11.22
CA ASP A 142 -22.72 0.27 9.86
C ASP A 142 -24.13 -0.35 9.83
N LEU A 143 -24.56 -1.00 10.92
CA LEU A 143 -25.87 -1.66 11.00
C LEU A 143 -26.99 -0.81 11.64
N TYR A 144 -26.65 0.13 12.54
CA TYR A 144 -27.63 0.89 13.33
C TYR A 144 -27.50 2.42 13.17
N GLY A 145 -26.49 2.87 12.44
CA GLY A 145 -26.20 4.28 12.17
C GLY A 145 -26.91 4.83 10.94
N SER A 146 -26.52 6.03 10.52
CA SER A 146 -27.09 6.67 9.33
C SER A 146 -26.58 5.98 8.05
N VAL A 147 -27.46 5.24 7.37
CA VAL A 147 -27.19 4.60 6.07
C VAL A 147 -26.61 5.59 5.06
N ALA A 148 -27.04 6.86 5.12
CA ALA A 148 -26.51 7.91 4.25
C ALA A 148 -25.01 8.19 4.50
N ALA A 149 -24.57 8.16 5.77
CA ALA A 149 -23.16 8.36 6.11
C ALA A 149 -22.30 7.19 5.60
N TYR A 150 -22.79 5.95 5.75
CA TYR A 150 -22.15 4.76 5.20
C TYR A 150 -22.01 4.85 3.67
N VAL A 151 -23.10 5.13 2.95
CA VAL A 151 -23.09 5.19 1.48
C VAL A 151 -22.14 6.28 0.98
N ILE A 152 -22.16 7.46 1.59
CA ILE A 152 -21.32 8.58 1.12
C ILE A 152 -19.86 8.38 1.50
N MET A 153 -19.56 8.02 2.75
CA MET A 153 -18.18 8.01 3.27
C MET A 153 -17.44 6.70 2.99
N ALA A 154 -18.16 5.57 2.92
CA ALA A 154 -17.57 4.29 2.58
C ALA A 154 -17.69 4.02 1.07
N LEU A 155 -18.92 3.95 0.55
CA LEU A 155 -19.16 3.41 -0.78
C LEU A 155 -18.79 4.39 -1.91
N VAL A 156 -19.21 5.66 -1.84
CA VAL A 156 -18.90 6.65 -2.89
C VAL A 156 -17.40 6.94 -2.96
N MET A 157 -16.75 7.10 -1.80
CA MET A 157 -15.30 7.36 -1.74
C MET A 157 -14.49 6.17 -2.28
N GLU A 158 -14.90 4.94 -1.98
CA GLU A 158 -14.27 3.73 -2.49
C GLU A 158 -14.39 3.62 -4.01
N ASN A 159 -15.58 3.88 -4.57
CA ASN A 159 -15.78 3.88 -6.02
C ASN A 159 -15.02 5.01 -6.73
N ALA A 160 -14.94 6.20 -6.12
CA ALA A 160 -14.17 7.31 -6.67
C ALA A 160 -12.67 6.95 -6.80
N VAL A 161 -12.10 6.31 -5.77
CA VAL A 161 -10.70 5.83 -5.78
C VAL A 161 -10.47 4.82 -6.90
N VAL A 162 -11.38 3.85 -7.06
CA VAL A 162 -11.29 2.84 -8.13
C VAL A 162 -11.29 3.50 -9.50
N LEU A 163 -12.17 4.48 -9.74
CA LEU A 163 -12.22 5.21 -11.00
C LEU A 163 -10.93 6.00 -11.27
N ILE A 164 -10.36 6.65 -10.25
CA ILE A 164 -9.08 7.36 -10.38
C ILE A 164 -7.98 6.39 -10.80
N TYR A 165 -7.79 5.28 -10.09
CA TYR A 165 -6.75 4.31 -10.43
C TYR A 165 -6.98 3.63 -11.78
N LEU A 166 -8.23 3.32 -12.13
CA LEU A 166 -8.57 2.73 -13.42
C LEU A 166 -8.22 3.69 -14.57
N SER A 167 -8.58 4.97 -14.42
CA SER A 167 -8.28 6.00 -15.43
C SER A 167 -6.77 6.18 -15.65
N VAL A 168 -5.97 6.00 -14.59
CA VAL A 168 -4.52 6.09 -14.64
C VAL A 168 -3.91 4.83 -15.23
N GLY A 169 -4.40 3.65 -14.87
CA GLY A 169 -3.97 2.36 -15.44
C GLY A 169 -4.13 2.30 -16.96
N ILE A 170 -5.22 2.86 -17.49
CA ILE A 170 -5.47 2.92 -18.95
C ILE A 170 -4.52 3.92 -19.64
N ARG A 171 -3.99 4.92 -18.92
CA ARG A 171 -3.09 5.96 -19.47
C ARG A 171 -1.62 5.58 -19.48
N ILE A 172 -1.22 4.51 -18.79
CA ILE A 172 0.18 4.06 -18.77
C ILE A 172 0.47 3.33 -20.10
N PRO A 173 1.37 3.86 -20.96
CA PRO A 173 1.68 3.21 -22.23
C PRO A 173 2.36 1.85 -21.97
N PRO A 174 2.06 0.82 -22.78
CA PRO A 174 2.70 -0.48 -22.66
C PRO A 174 4.21 -0.34 -22.85
N VAL A 175 4.98 -0.96 -21.96
CA VAL A 175 6.44 -1.02 -22.06
C VAL A 175 6.76 -1.72 -23.38
N LYS A 176 7.28 -0.98 -24.35
CA LYS A 176 7.68 -1.53 -25.64
C LYS A 176 8.83 -2.51 -25.39
N SER A 177 8.57 -3.81 -25.50
CA SER A 177 9.64 -4.80 -25.59
C SER A 177 10.45 -4.47 -26.84
N MET A 178 11.74 -4.22 -26.65
CA MET A 178 12.68 -4.16 -27.77
C MET A 178 12.87 -5.59 -28.28
N ASP A 179 12.22 -5.91 -29.39
CA ASP A 179 12.62 -7.01 -30.27
C ASP A 179 13.87 -6.63 -31.07
#